data_AF-A0A921IBX3-F1
#
_entry.id   AF-A0A921IBX3-F1
#
_cell.length_a   1.000
_cell.length_b   1.000
_cell.length_c   1.000
_cell.angle_alpha   90.00
_cell.angle_beta   90.00
_cell.angle_gamma   90.00
#
_symmetry.space_group_name_H-M   'P 1'
#
loop_
_entity.id
_entity.type
_entity.pdbx_description
1 polymer ?
#
loop_
_entity_poly.entity_id
_entity_poly.type
_entity_poly.pdbx_seq_one_letter_code
_entity_poly.pdbx_strand_id
1 'polypeptide(L)'
;MEQIGWEVAGIISEKIRELAAENEIDTKEDEFMVIQPLTDNQAIWYEMTFTDKGKRKINIKVNDSVYILPKIDKNFEMFTDESEEEDNE
;
A
#
# COMPACT_ATOMS: atom_id res chain seq x y z
N MET A 1 3.25 -10.16 -17.50
CA MET A 1 3.54 -9.93 -16.08
C MET A 1 4.87 -10.57 -15.78
N GLU A 2 5.89 -9.76 -15.53
CA GLU A 2 7.21 -10.23 -15.15
C GLU A 2 7.22 -10.58 -13.65
N GLN A 3 7.85 -11.70 -13.31
CA GLN A 3 8.04 -12.09 -11.91
C GLN A 3 9.38 -11.55 -11.43
N ILE A 4 9.39 -10.99 -10.23
CA ILE A 4 10.61 -10.49 -9.59
C ILE A 4 11.44 -11.70 -9.11
N GLY A 5 12.75 -11.66 -9.36
CA GLY A 5 13.67 -12.65 -8.81
C GLY A 5 13.67 -12.66 -7.28
N TRP A 6 13.86 -13.84 -6.68
CA TRP A 6 13.77 -14.03 -5.22
C TRP A 6 14.74 -13.15 -4.42
N GLU A 7 15.94 -12.88 -4.94
CA GLU A 7 16.94 -12.00 -4.32
C GLU A 7 16.42 -10.57 -4.19
N VAL A 8 15.82 -10.07 -5.27
CA VAL A 8 15.26 -8.71 -5.34
C VAL A 8 14.05 -8.61 -4.40
N ALA A 9 13.19 -9.62 -4.34
CA ALA A 9 12.08 -9.68 -3.39
C ALA A 9 12.55 -9.64 -1.92
N GLY A 10 13.69 -10.27 -1.61
CA GLY A 10 14.32 -10.23 -0.29
C GLY A 10 14.76 -8.82 0.10
N ILE A 11 15.52 -8.16 -0.78
CA ILE A 11 16.03 -6.79 -0.56
C ILE A 11 14.87 -5.80 -0.37
N ILE A 12 13.80 -5.90 -1.18
CA ILE A 12 12.61 -5.05 -1.06
C ILE A 12 11.95 -5.27 0.30
N SER A 13 11.81 -6.54 0.71
CA SER A 13 11.14 -6.87 1.97
C SER A 13 11.90 -6.36 3.19
N GLU A 14 13.23 -6.33 3.18
CA GLU A 14 14.05 -5.75 4.25
C GLU A 14 13.84 -4.24 4.36
N LYS A 15 13.96 -3.50 3.26
CA LYS A 15 13.72 -2.05 3.23
C LYS A 15 12.33 -1.67 3.71
N ILE A 16 11.32 -2.48 3.36
CA ILE A 16 9.95 -2.24 3.80
C ILE A 16 9.79 -2.42 5.30
N ARG A 17 10.50 -3.36 5.93
CA ARG A 17 10.49 -3.50 7.39
C ARG A 17 11.14 -2.30 8.08
N GLU A 18 12.21 -1.76 7.50
CA GLU A 18 12.85 -0.53 8.00
C GLU A 18 11.87 0.65 7.91
N LEU A 19 11.26 0.88 6.73
CA LEU A 19 10.25 1.93 6.55
C LEU A 19 9.05 1.76 7.49
N ALA A 20 8.58 0.53 7.69
CA ALA A 20 7.47 0.27 8.61
C ALA A 20 7.84 0.65 10.05
N ALA A 21 9.06 0.29 10.50
CA ALA A 21 9.55 0.68 11.83
C ALA A 21 9.68 2.20 11.98
N GLU A 22 10.14 2.91 10.95
CA GLU A 22 10.27 4.37 10.95
C GLU A 22 8.92 5.11 10.99
N ASN A 23 7.86 4.49 10.48
CA ASN A 23 6.52 5.08 10.38
C ASN A 23 5.53 4.48 11.41
N GLU A 24 6.03 3.78 12.43
CA GLU A 24 5.23 3.15 13.49
C GLU A 24 4.16 2.17 12.97
N ILE A 25 4.41 1.56 11.80
CA ILE A 25 3.53 0.54 11.20
C ILE A 25 3.87 -0.82 11.82
N ASP A 26 2.91 -1.44 12.48
CA ASP A 26 3.02 -2.83 12.92
C ASP A 26 2.81 -3.77 11.72
N THR A 27 3.91 -4.21 11.12
CA THR A 27 3.90 -5.22 10.05
C THR A 27 3.24 -6.55 10.40
N LYS A 28 2.76 -6.73 11.65
CA LYS A 28 1.97 -7.87 12.08
C LYS A 28 0.47 -7.68 12.03
N GLU A 29 0.00 -6.47 12.21
CA GLU A 29 -1.41 -6.14 12.43
C GLU A 29 -1.93 -5.14 11.39
N ASP A 30 -1.05 -4.32 10.81
CA ASP A 30 -1.44 -3.24 9.90
C ASP A 30 -1.34 -3.67 8.43
N GLU A 31 -2.37 -3.35 7.66
CA GLU A 31 -2.29 -3.42 6.20
C GLU A 31 -1.60 -2.16 5.67
N PHE A 32 -0.70 -2.34 4.70
CA PHE A 32 0.00 -1.21 4.10
C PHE A 32 0.47 -1.51 2.69
N MET A 33 0.72 -0.44 1.94
CA MET A 33 1.23 -0.50 0.57
C MET A 33 2.48 0.36 0.44
N VAL A 34 3.48 -0.17 -0.26
CA VAL A 34 4.69 0.56 -0.65
C VAL A 34 4.78 0.56 -2.17
N ILE A 35 4.95 1.76 -2.73
CA ILE A 35 5.21 1.97 -4.15
C ILE A 35 6.66 2.44 -4.27
N GLN A 36 7.52 1.60 -4.82
CA GLN A 36 8.93 1.91 -5.07
C GLN A 36 9.14 2.18 -6.56
N PRO A 37 9.34 3.44 -6.98
CA PRO A 37 9.72 3.75 -8.35
C PRO A 37 11.05 3.07 -8.73
N LEU A 38 11.16 2.60 -9.97
CA LEU A 38 12.38 1.96 -10.51
C LEU A 38 13.00 2.79 -11.65
N THR A 39 12.25 2.99 -12.72
CA THR A 39 12.63 3.72 -13.94
C THR A 39 11.42 4.49 -14.46
N ASP A 40 11.53 5.14 -15.63
CA ASP A 40 10.42 5.88 -16.24
C ASP A 40 9.16 5.02 -16.33
N ASN A 41 8.12 5.44 -15.60
CA ASN A 41 6.81 4.80 -15.49
C ASN A 41 6.81 3.35 -14.94
N GLN A 42 7.94 2.85 -14.41
CA GLN A 42 8.00 1.54 -13.76
C GLN A 42 8.04 1.68 -12.24
N ALA A 43 7.23 0.88 -11.54
CA ALA A 43 7.33 0.77 -10.09
C ALA A 43 7.08 -0.65 -9.60
N ILE A 44 7.71 -0.98 -8.47
CA ILE A 44 7.33 -2.13 -7.66
C ILE A 44 6.18 -1.72 -6.76
N TRP A 45 5.11 -2.50 -6.79
CA TRP A 45 4.00 -2.41 -5.85
C TRP A 45 4.13 -3.56 -4.87
N TYR A 46 4.33 -3.21 -3.60
CA TYR A 46 4.29 -4.13 -2.49
C TYR A 46 3.03 -3.86 -1.69
N GLU A 47 2.23 -4.88 -1.50
CA GLU A 47 0.97 -4.82 -0.78
C GLU A 47 0.98 -5.89 0.31
N MET A 48 0.80 -5.45 1.55
CA MET A 48 0.60 -6.31 2.71
C MET A 48 -0.86 -6.19 3.13
N THR A 49 -1.57 -7.31 3.03
CA THR A 49 -2.98 -7.45 3.42
C THR A 49 -3.16 -8.69 4.29
N PHE A 50 -4.31 -8.79 4.94
CA PHE A 50 -4.75 -10.02 5.60
C PHE A 50 -5.80 -10.73 4.76
N THR A 51 -5.75 -12.06 4.81
CA THR A 51 -6.86 -12.89 4.34
C THR A 51 -7.99 -12.87 5.37
N ASP A 52 -9.20 -13.28 4.97
CA ASP A 52 -10.36 -13.45 5.86
C ASP A 52 -10.12 -14.38 7.07
N LYS A 53 -9.00 -15.12 7.06
CA LYS A 53 -8.55 -16.02 8.14
C LYS A 53 -7.45 -15.42 9.00
N GLY A 54 -7.18 -14.11 8.89
CA GLY A 54 -6.12 -13.40 9.62
C GLY A 54 -4.69 -13.75 9.20
N LYS A 55 -4.51 -14.52 8.11
CA LYS A 55 -3.16 -14.81 7.59
C LYS A 55 -2.69 -13.67 6.72
N ARG A 56 -1.44 -13.25 6.90
CA ARG A 56 -0.78 -12.26 6.04
C ARG A 56 -0.68 -12.77 4.60
N LYS A 57 -0.93 -11.86 3.68
CA LYS A 57 -0.79 -12.03 2.25
C LYS A 57 0.06 -10.88 1.73
N ILE A 58 1.26 -11.23 1.27
CA ILE A 58 2.17 -10.30 0.61
C ILE A 58 2.01 -10.48 -0.89
N ASN A 59 1.73 -9.38 -1.58
CA ASN A 59 1.62 -9.34 -3.02
C ASN A 59 2.66 -8.34 -3.56
N ILE A 60 3.60 -8.83 -4.38
CA ILE A 60 4.65 -8.02 -4.98
C ILE A 60 4.50 -8.08 -6.50
N LYS A 61 4.35 -6.93 -7.14
CA LYS A 61 4.18 -6.80 -8.60
C LYS A 61 5.11 -5.73 -9.15
N VAL A 62 5.60 -5.94 -10.36
CA VAL A 62 6.18 -4.86 -11.18
C VAL A 62 5.08 -4.34 -12.09
N ASN A 63 4.90 -3.02 -12.12
CA ASN A 63 3.98 -2.36 -13.01
C ASN A 63 4.78 -1.45 -13.94
N ASP A 64 4.62 -1.65 -15.25
CA ASP A 64 5.37 -0.96 -16.31
C ASP A 64 4.71 0.34 -16.78
N SER A 65 3.58 0.72 -16.17
CA SER A 65 2.80 1.90 -16.56
C SER A 65 2.19 2.57 -15.34
N VAL A 66 3.05 3.17 -14.51
CA VAL A 66 2.71 3.90 -13.29
C VAL A 66 2.88 5.39 -13.50
N TYR A 67 1.81 6.14 -13.27
CA TYR A 67 1.81 7.60 -13.33
C TYR A 67 1.43 8.15 -11.97
N ILE A 68 2.33 8.91 -11.35
CA ILE A 68 2.09 9.55 -10.06
C ILE A 68 1.54 10.94 -10.33
N LEU A 69 0.26 11.15 -10.01
CA LEU A 69 -0.37 12.45 -10.09
C LEU A 69 0.15 13.38 -8.97
N PRO A 70 0.19 14.70 -9.19
CA PRO A 70 0.46 15.66 -8.12
C PRO A 70 -0.53 15.51 -6.97
N LYS A 71 -0.08 15.83 -5.75
CA LYS A 71 -0.97 15.92 -4.59
C LYS A 71 -2.09 16.93 -4.88
N ILE A 72 -3.33 16.55 -4.57
CA ILE A 72 -4.44 17.48 -4.66
C ILE A 72 -4.52 18.24 -3.33
N ASP A 73 -4.37 19.56 -3.39
CA ASP A 73 -4.32 20.45 -2.22
C ASP A 73 -5.73 20.85 -1.71
N LYS A 74 -6.72 20.01 -2.00
CA LYS A 74 -8.09 20.17 -1.51
C LYS A 74 -8.34 19.13 -0.45
N ASN A 75 -8.86 19.55 0.70
CA ASN A 75 -9.51 18.64 1.64
C ASN A 75 -10.69 18.01 0.90
N PHE A 76 -10.46 16.83 0.34
CA PHE A 76 -11.54 15.96 -0.07
C PHE A 76 -12.14 15.41 1.22
N GLU A 77 -13.23 16.01 1.66
CA GLU A 77 -14.23 15.30 2.48
C GLU A 77 -14.85 14.24 1.56
N MET A 78 -14.08 13.19 1.23
CA MET A 78 -14.50 12.06 0.39
C MET A 78 -15.31 11.04 1.18
N PHE A 79 -15.35 11.18 2.50
CA PHE A 79 -16.13 10.36 3.41
C PHE A 79 -17.08 11.29 4.15
N THR A 80 -18.32 11.40 3.67
CA THR A 80 -19.43 11.87 4.50
C THR A 80 -19.82 10.71 5.39
N ASP A 81 -19.77 10.88 6.71
CA ASP A 81 -20.42 9.96 7.64
C ASP A 81 -21.93 10.02 7.38
N GLU A 82 -22.45 9.15 6.51
CA GLU A 82 -23.90 8.96 6.33
C GLU A 82 -24.53 8.22 7.53
N SER A 83 -24.04 8.45 8.76
CA SER A 83 -24.58 7.82 9.97
C SER A 83 -25.35 8.77 10.90
N GLU A 84 -25.68 9.99 10.44
CA GLU A 84 -26.56 10.91 11.17
C GLU A 84 -27.78 11.35 10.34
N GLU A 85 -28.55 10.40 9.82
CA GLU A 85 -29.97 10.63 9.48
C GLU A 85 -30.84 9.50 10.06
N GLU A 86 -30.78 9.31 11.38
CA GLU A 86 -31.92 8.78 12.14
C GLU A 86 -32.37 9.83 13.17
N ASP A 87 -33.67 10.11 13.11
CA ASP A 87 -34.51 10.76 14.11
C ASP A 87 -34.33 12.26 14.39
N ASN A 88 -35.16 13.06 13.70
CA ASN A 88 -35.91 14.12 14.37
C ASN A 88 -37.32 14.22 13.76
N GLU A 89 -38.28 13.68 14.53
CA GLU A 89 -39.74 13.92 14.64
C GLU A 89 -40.53 14.60 13.50
#